data_AF-A0A8S3GH19-F1
#
_entry.id   AF-A0A8S3GH19-F1
#
_cell.length_a   1.000
_cell.length_b   1.000
_cell.length_c   1.000
_cell.angle_alpha   90.00
_cell.angle_beta   90.00
_cell.angle_gamma   90.00
#
_symmetry.space_group_name_H-M   'P 1'
#
loop_
_entity.id
_entity.type
_entity.pdbx_description
1 polymer ?
#
loop_
_entity_poly.entity_id
_entity_poly.type
_entity_poly.pdbx_seq_one_letter_code
_entity_poly.pdbx_strand_id
1 'polypeptide(L)'
;KIQDQDLVMFYFAGHGFQYKEQNYLLPVDADEKIKRETNIEFNSINAQETLESLSSQTSYVTIFILDCCREYLFDDTNKFRGAKSSGSGLHTMIAPGGTLLQFACAPGSLAADGGGQDRNGLYTKQLLKQIAVPNQHIDLIFSSVGAEVYKESKGKQMPYRVSSIM
;
A
#
# COMPACT_ATOMS: atom_id res chain seq x y z
N LYS A 1 11.88 9.78 -17.95
CA LYS A 1 11.12 11.01 -17.61
C LYS A 1 9.67 10.71 -17.91
N ILE A 2 8.77 10.91 -16.95
CA ILE A 2 7.32 10.77 -17.17
C ILE A 2 6.88 11.91 -18.09
N GLN A 3 6.07 11.61 -19.09
CA GLN A 3 5.58 12.54 -20.11
C GLN A 3 4.05 12.70 -20.00
N ASP A 4 3.53 13.66 -20.75
CA ASP A 4 2.10 13.82 -20.91
C ASP A 4 1.49 12.55 -21.55
N GLN A 5 0.33 12.13 -21.05
CA GLN A 5 -0.39 10.92 -21.50
C GLN A 5 0.22 9.57 -21.10
N ASP A 6 1.27 9.54 -20.30
CA ASP A 6 1.78 8.29 -19.73
C ASP A 6 0.77 7.67 -18.75
N LEU A 7 0.76 6.33 -18.70
CA LEU A 7 0.24 5.57 -17.57
C LEU A 7 1.39 5.28 -16.62
N VAL A 8 1.25 5.75 -15.38
CA VAL A 8 2.26 5.56 -14.33
C VAL A 8 1.72 4.54 -13.34
N MET A 9 2.47 3.46 -13.10
CA MET A 9 2.16 2.50 -12.05
C MET A 9 3.25 2.51 -10.99
N PHE A 10 2.85 2.78 -9.76
CA PHE A 10 3.66 2.58 -8.56
C PHE A 10 3.12 1.38 -7.79
N TYR A 11 4.01 0.44 -7.48
CA TYR A 11 3.69 -0.72 -6.67
C TYR A 11 4.72 -0.85 -5.56
N PHE A 12 4.26 -0.85 -4.31
CA PHE A 12 5.10 -1.11 -3.16
C PHE A 12 4.57 -2.32 -2.40
N ALA A 13 5.42 -3.32 -2.21
CA ALA A 13 5.17 -4.45 -1.31
C ALA A 13 6.28 -4.51 -0.27
N GLY A 14 5.90 -4.56 1.00
CA GLY A 14 6.85 -4.58 2.09
C GLY A 14 6.31 -3.97 3.37
N HIS A 15 7.20 -3.36 4.15
CA HIS A 15 6.81 -2.75 5.41
C HIS A 15 6.42 -1.30 5.17
N GLY A 16 5.23 -0.95 5.66
CA GLY A 16 4.75 0.41 5.70
C GLY A 16 3.89 0.57 6.93
N PHE A 17 3.80 1.80 7.44
CA PHE A 17 3.12 2.08 8.70
C PHE A 17 2.57 3.50 8.72
N GLN A 18 1.66 3.74 9.66
CA GLN A 18 1.06 5.04 9.88
C GLN A 18 1.75 5.77 11.03
N TYR A 19 2.11 7.04 10.82
CA TYR A 19 2.58 7.96 11.86
C TYR A 19 1.98 9.34 11.63
N LYS A 20 1.42 9.97 12.68
CA LYS A 20 0.68 11.26 12.61
C LYS A 20 -0.26 11.37 11.40
N GLU A 21 -1.15 10.38 11.25
CA GLU A 21 -2.14 10.29 10.17
C GLU A 21 -1.56 10.21 8.73
N GLN A 22 -0.25 9.98 8.60
CA GLN A 22 0.42 9.82 7.31
C GLN A 22 1.01 8.42 7.17
N ASN A 23 1.07 7.94 5.92
CA ASN A 23 1.62 6.63 5.58
C ASN A 23 3.08 6.76 5.17
N TYR A 24 3.92 5.90 5.75
CA TYR A 24 5.34 5.83 5.46
C TYR A 24 5.73 4.44 4.97
N LEU A 25 6.49 4.40 3.89
CA LEU A 25 7.09 3.20 3.30
C LEU A 25 8.50 3.02 3.85
N LEU A 26 8.85 1.80 4.22
CA LEU A 26 10.05 1.54 5.01
C LEU A 26 11.16 0.95 4.16
N PRO A 27 12.35 1.59 4.16
CA PRO A 27 13.57 0.99 3.63
C PRO A 27 13.97 -0.28 4.40
N VAL A 28 14.80 -1.11 3.78
CA VAL A 28 15.29 -2.37 4.37
C VAL A 28 16.17 -2.17 5.61
N ASP A 29 16.77 -0.99 5.78
CA ASP A 29 17.61 -0.60 6.91
C ASP A 29 16.86 0.26 7.95
N ALA A 30 15.53 0.34 7.84
CA ALA A 30 14.69 1.14 8.74
C ALA A 30 14.86 0.75 10.21
N ASP A 31 14.96 -0.55 10.52
CA ASP A 31 15.12 -1.03 11.90
C ASP A 31 16.45 -0.58 12.54
N GLU A 32 17.47 -0.32 11.73
CA GLU A 32 18.77 0.21 12.20
C GLU A 32 18.72 1.71 12.46
N LYS A 33 17.94 2.45 11.67
CA LYS A 33 17.91 3.91 11.67
C LYS A 33 16.78 4.50 12.53
N ILE A 34 15.64 3.84 12.61
CA ILE A 34 14.47 4.28 13.39
C ILE A 34 14.61 3.72 14.81
N LYS A 35 15.27 4.49 15.68
CA LYS A 35 15.39 4.15 17.12
C LYS A 35 14.37 4.85 18.00
N ARG A 36 13.83 5.97 17.49
CA ARG A 36 12.83 6.82 18.13
C ARG A 36 11.78 7.22 17.10
N GLU A 37 10.60 7.54 17.60
CA GLU A 37 9.48 8.02 16.78
C GLU A 37 9.84 9.26 15.95
N THR A 38 10.64 10.17 16.49
CA THR A 38 11.10 11.36 15.76
C THR A 38 12.04 11.06 14.59
N ASN A 39 12.56 9.83 14.47
CA ASN A 39 13.41 9.44 13.35
C ASN A 39 12.61 8.94 12.14
N ILE A 40 11.32 8.70 12.30
CA ILE A 40 10.43 8.16 11.26
C ILE A 40 10.49 9.01 10.00
N GLU A 41 10.15 10.30 10.12
CA GLU A 41 10.01 11.23 9.00
C GLU A 41 11.32 11.36 8.19
N PHE A 42 12.47 11.18 8.84
CA PHE A 42 13.80 11.30 8.22
C PHE A 42 14.34 10.00 7.64
N ASN A 43 13.83 8.84 8.05
CA ASN A 43 14.38 7.53 7.68
C ASN A 43 13.35 6.62 6.99
N SER A 44 12.28 7.21 6.49
CA SER A 44 11.23 6.52 5.73
C SER A 44 10.75 7.40 4.57
N ILE A 45 9.91 6.84 3.70
CA ILE A 45 9.40 7.53 2.51
C ILE A 45 7.92 7.84 2.73
N ASN A 46 7.53 9.11 2.65
CA ASN A 46 6.12 9.50 2.74
C ASN A 46 5.35 9.04 1.50
N ALA A 47 4.33 8.19 1.69
CA ALA A 47 3.55 7.63 0.60
C ALA A 47 2.64 8.68 -0.09
N GLN A 48 2.13 9.66 0.66
CA GLN A 48 1.30 10.73 0.11
C GLN A 48 2.14 11.66 -0.78
N GLU A 49 3.31 12.08 -0.31
CA GLU A 49 4.23 12.91 -1.11
C GLU A 49 4.72 12.14 -2.36
N THR A 50 4.95 10.84 -2.25
CA THR A 50 5.31 9.98 -3.39
C THR A 50 4.18 9.95 -4.41
N LEU A 51 2.93 9.77 -3.97
CA LEU A 51 1.76 9.80 -4.85
C LEU A 51 1.63 11.16 -5.55
N GLU A 52 1.71 12.25 -4.79
CA GLU A 52 1.61 13.61 -5.33
C GLU A 52 2.72 13.93 -6.33
N SER A 53 3.95 13.47 -6.08
CA SER A 53 5.07 13.64 -6.99
C SER A 53 4.87 12.90 -8.32
N LEU A 54 4.23 11.72 -8.29
CA LEU A 54 3.91 10.94 -9.49
C LEU A 54 2.70 11.49 -10.23
N SER A 55 1.66 11.93 -9.52
CA SER A 55 0.43 12.43 -10.12
C SER A 55 0.55 13.86 -10.64
N SER A 56 1.42 14.68 -10.04
CA SER A 56 1.66 16.07 -10.50
C SER A 56 2.41 16.13 -11.83
N GLN A 57 3.07 15.04 -12.23
CA GLN A 57 3.78 14.93 -13.50
C GLN A 57 2.84 14.44 -14.59
N THR A 58 2.05 15.33 -15.20
CA THR A 58 1.28 15.23 -16.49
C THR A 58 0.71 13.86 -16.93
N SER A 59 0.62 12.87 -16.05
CA SER A 59 0.22 11.51 -16.39
C SER A 59 -1.29 11.48 -16.51
N TYR A 60 -1.79 10.76 -17.51
CA TYR A 60 -3.24 10.67 -17.72
C TYR A 60 -3.88 9.78 -16.66
N VAL A 61 -3.16 8.73 -16.25
CA VAL A 61 -3.59 7.81 -15.19
C VAL A 61 -2.39 7.45 -14.31
N THR A 62 -2.52 7.67 -13.01
CA THR A 62 -1.60 7.15 -11.98
C THR A 62 -2.27 6.00 -11.23
N ILE A 63 -1.68 4.80 -11.29
CA ILE A 63 -2.08 3.64 -10.49
C ILE A 63 -1.09 3.51 -9.33
N PHE A 64 -1.58 3.63 -8.10
CA PHE A 64 -0.74 3.59 -6.90
C PHE A 64 -1.19 2.45 -5.99
N ILE A 65 -0.36 1.42 -5.85
CA ILE A 65 -0.70 0.19 -5.14
C ILE A 65 0.21 0.01 -3.93
N LEU A 66 -0.40 -0.13 -2.76
CA LEU A 66 0.25 -0.37 -1.47
C LEU A 66 -0.12 -1.77 -0.95
N ASP A 67 0.78 -2.73 -1.15
CA ASP A 67 0.75 -4.09 -0.57
C ASP A 67 1.66 -4.16 0.66
N CYS A 68 1.36 -3.32 1.65
CA CYS A 68 2.15 -3.19 2.87
C CYS A 68 1.28 -3.23 4.11
N CYS A 69 1.77 -3.94 5.13
CA CYS A 69 1.12 -4.09 6.43
C CYS A 69 2.18 -4.24 7.52
N ARG A 70 2.24 -3.28 8.44
CA ARG A 70 2.88 -3.42 9.76
C ARG A 70 2.65 -2.17 10.62
N GLU A 71 2.60 -2.37 11.93
CA GLU A 71 2.73 -1.28 12.90
C GLU A 71 4.12 -1.39 13.54
N TYR A 72 4.74 -0.25 13.82
CA TYR A 72 5.91 -0.19 14.67
C TYR A 72 5.50 0.11 16.10
N LEU A 73 5.92 -0.76 17.02
CA LEU A 73 5.70 -0.53 18.44
C LEU A 73 6.87 0.28 19.00
N PHE A 74 6.55 1.43 19.56
CA PHE A 74 7.41 2.14 20.48
C PHE A 74 6.94 1.83 21.90
N ASP A 75 7.86 1.66 22.85
CA ASP A 75 7.47 1.56 24.26
C ASP A 75 7.16 2.93 24.87
N ASP A 76 6.73 2.94 26.13
CA ASP A 76 6.42 4.16 26.89
C ASP A 76 7.61 5.12 27.04
N THR A 77 8.83 4.69 26.66
CA THR A 77 10.04 5.53 26.62
C THR A 77 10.42 5.97 25.21
N ASN A 78 9.51 5.82 24.24
CA ASN A 78 9.70 6.07 22.82
C ASN A 78 10.85 5.28 22.19
N LYS A 79 11.20 4.12 22.76
CA LYS A 79 12.22 3.23 22.22
C LYS A 79 11.57 2.23 21.27
N PHE A 80 12.16 2.09 20.10
CA PHE A 80 11.73 1.13 19.09
C PHE A 80 11.80 -0.31 19.61
N ARG A 81 10.68 -1.03 19.54
CA ARG A 81 10.53 -2.43 19.96
C ARG A 81 10.43 -3.41 18.78
N GLY A 82 10.51 -2.91 17.55
CA GLY A 82 10.41 -3.69 16.31
C GLY A 82 9.06 -3.57 15.62
N ALA A 83 9.00 -3.99 14.36
CA ALA A 83 7.76 -4.11 13.59
C ALA A 83 6.96 -5.32 14.04
N LYS A 84 5.67 -5.14 14.32
CA LYS A 84 4.72 -6.24 14.48
C LYS A 84 3.66 -6.21 13.40
N SER A 85 3.25 -7.39 12.96
CA SER A 85 2.11 -7.59 12.07
C SER A 85 0.75 -7.50 12.80
N SER A 86 0.70 -6.89 13.99
CA SER A 86 -0.50 -6.69 14.79
C SER A 86 -0.70 -5.19 15.02
N GLY A 87 -1.64 -4.55 14.30
CA GLY A 87 -1.82 -3.10 14.36
C GLY A 87 -2.90 -2.52 13.45
N SER A 88 -3.07 -1.19 13.48
CA SER A 88 -4.15 -0.44 12.81
C SER A 88 -3.94 -0.16 11.31
N GLY A 89 -3.20 -0.99 10.57
CA GLY A 89 -2.99 -0.82 9.13
C GLY A 89 -2.46 0.57 8.71
N LEU A 90 -2.67 0.93 7.45
CA LEU A 90 -2.36 2.26 6.92
C LEU A 90 -3.49 3.27 7.21
N HIS A 91 -3.20 4.57 7.11
CA HIS A 91 -4.19 5.64 7.10
C HIS A 91 -4.84 5.80 5.71
N THR A 92 -5.97 6.48 5.65
CA THR A 92 -6.54 6.96 4.38
C THR A 92 -5.62 7.98 3.71
N MET A 93 -5.63 8.02 2.38
CA MET A 93 -4.86 8.98 1.57
C MET A 93 -5.79 9.67 0.58
N ILE A 94 -5.40 10.87 0.15
CA ILE A 94 -6.13 11.65 -0.84
C ILE A 94 -5.59 11.28 -2.22
N ALA A 95 -6.47 10.85 -3.12
CA ALA A 95 -6.13 10.54 -4.51
C ALA A 95 -6.28 11.81 -5.37
N PRO A 96 -5.19 12.40 -5.91
CA PRO A 96 -5.28 13.52 -6.86
C PRO A 96 -6.06 13.12 -8.12
N GLY A 97 -6.55 14.07 -8.92
CA GLY A 97 -7.30 13.75 -10.14
C GLY A 97 -6.53 12.79 -11.08
N GLY A 98 -7.22 11.85 -11.71
CA GLY A 98 -6.58 10.85 -12.58
C GLY A 98 -5.83 9.74 -11.84
N THR A 99 -6.15 9.50 -10.56
CA THR A 99 -5.46 8.50 -9.73
C THR A 99 -6.38 7.35 -9.38
N LEU A 100 -5.86 6.13 -9.47
CA LEU A 100 -6.40 4.94 -8.85
C LEU A 100 -5.45 4.50 -7.74
N LEU A 101 -5.87 4.72 -6.50
CA LEU A 101 -5.16 4.31 -5.30
C LEU A 101 -5.76 3.02 -4.75
N GLN A 102 -4.91 2.03 -4.50
CA GLN A 102 -5.31 0.70 -4.06
C GLN A 102 -4.45 0.23 -2.88
N PHE A 103 -5.11 -0.15 -1.80
CA PHE A 103 -4.50 -0.78 -0.64
C PHE A 103 -4.81 -2.27 -0.64
N ALA A 104 -3.83 -3.10 -0.29
CA ALA A 104 -4.01 -4.54 -0.16
C ALA A 104 -4.90 -4.93 1.03
N CYS A 105 -5.00 -4.08 2.05
CA CYS A 105 -5.99 -4.19 3.12
C CYS A 105 -6.56 -2.81 3.45
N ALA A 106 -7.77 -2.78 4.01
CA ALA A 106 -8.44 -1.56 4.40
C ALA A 106 -7.59 -0.78 5.41
N PRO A 107 -7.59 0.56 5.34
CA PRO A 107 -7.05 1.39 6.41
C PRO A 107 -7.60 0.92 7.78
N GLY A 108 -6.77 0.83 8.81
CA GLY A 108 -7.20 0.23 10.08
C GLY A 108 -7.01 -1.29 10.19
N SER A 109 -6.78 -2.01 9.08
CA SER A 109 -6.79 -3.48 9.03
C SER A 109 -5.49 -4.07 8.48
N LEU A 110 -5.25 -5.34 8.78
CA LEU A 110 -4.02 -6.06 8.42
C LEU A 110 -4.24 -6.95 7.19
N ALA A 111 -3.29 -6.95 6.27
CA ALA A 111 -3.18 -7.98 5.25
C ALA A 111 -2.66 -9.25 5.91
N ALA A 112 -3.13 -10.39 5.43
CA ALA A 112 -2.58 -11.65 5.87
C ALA A 112 -1.15 -11.77 5.33
N ASP A 113 -0.15 -11.80 6.22
CA ASP A 113 1.14 -12.38 5.90
C ASP A 113 0.83 -13.79 5.37
N GLY A 114 1.15 -14.05 4.11
CA GLY A 114 0.73 -15.26 3.41
C GLY A 114 1.11 -16.51 4.21
N GLY A 115 0.15 -17.11 4.91
CA GLY A 115 0.35 -18.32 5.71
C GLY A 115 0.47 -19.59 4.85
N GLY A 116 0.85 -19.45 3.58
CA GLY A 116 0.96 -20.55 2.61
C GLY A 116 2.33 -20.55 1.94
N GLN A 117 2.72 -21.70 1.41
CA GLN A 117 3.97 -21.90 0.66
C GLN A 117 4.02 -21.18 -0.70
N ASP A 118 3.18 -20.16 -0.90
CA ASP A 118 3.08 -19.44 -2.16
C ASP A 118 4.20 -18.40 -2.28
N ARG A 119 4.71 -18.23 -3.50
CA ARG A 119 5.76 -17.26 -3.83
C ARG A 119 5.38 -15.80 -3.52
N ASN A 120 4.08 -15.47 -3.48
CA ASN A 120 3.57 -14.11 -3.36
C ASN A 120 2.57 -14.00 -2.20
N GLY A 121 2.44 -12.79 -1.63
CA GLY A 121 1.36 -12.45 -0.71
C GLY A 121 -0.03 -12.58 -1.34
N LEU A 122 -1.08 -12.70 -0.53
CA LEU A 122 -2.44 -12.99 -1.01
C LEU A 122 -2.95 -11.95 -2.01
N TYR A 123 -2.73 -10.66 -1.72
CA TYR A 123 -3.13 -9.58 -2.61
C TYR A 123 -2.37 -9.64 -3.95
N THR A 124 -1.03 -9.69 -3.89
CA THR A 124 -0.19 -9.85 -5.09
C THR A 124 -0.61 -11.07 -5.93
N LYS A 125 -0.88 -12.22 -5.29
CA LYS A 125 -1.29 -13.47 -5.94
C LYS A 125 -2.57 -13.26 -6.76
N GLN A 126 -3.56 -12.59 -6.20
CA GLN A 126 -4.83 -12.34 -6.89
C GLN A 126 -4.70 -11.24 -7.95
N LEU A 127 -3.92 -10.19 -7.69
CA LEU A 127 -3.62 -9.14 -8.67
C LEU A 127 -3.01 -9.73 -9.95
N LEU A 128 -1.98 -10.58 -9.82
CA LEU A 128 -1.31 -11.21 -10.97
C LEU A 128 -2.26 -12.06 -11.83
N LYS A 129 -3.27 -12.69 -11.23
CA LYS A 129 -4.28 -13.46 -11.98
C LYS A 129 -5.21 -12.54 -12.79
N GLN A 130 -5.67 -11.45 -12.18
CA GLN A 130 -6.66 -10.56 -12.81
C GLN A 130 -6.02 -9.69 -13.91
N ILE A 131 -4.80 -9.18 -13.71
CA ILE A 131 -4.11 -8.38 -14.73
C ILE A 131 -3.72 -9.20 -15.98
N ALA A 132 -3.63 -10.52 -15.84
CA ALA A 132 -3.32 -11.42 -16.96
C ALA A 132 -4.54 -11.65 -17.88
N VAL A 133 -5.75 -11.25 -17.46
CA VAL A 133 -6.95 -11.38 -18.28
C VAL A 133 -7.00 -10.22 -19.29
N PRO A 134 -6.95 -10.50 -20.60
CA PRO A 134 -6.93 -9.44 -21.61
C PRO A 134 -8.27 -8.71 -21.69
N ASN A 135 -8.22 -7.44 -22.15
CA ASN A 135 -9.39 -6.61 -22.45
C ASN A 135 -10.34 -6.38 -21.25
N GLN A 136 -9.84 -6.39 -20.02
CA GLN A 136 -10.62 -6.04 -18.84
C GLN A 136 -10.49 -4.56 -18.50
N HIS A 137 -11.61 -3.96 -18.08
CA HIS A 137 -11.61 -2.63 -17.49
C HIS A 137 -10.88 -2.67 -16.14
N ILE A 138 -10.09 -1.64 -15.84
CA ILE A 138 -9.28 -1.58 -14.62
C ILE A 138 -10.13 -1.68 -13.34
N ASP A 139 -11.35 -1.14 -13.36
CA ASP A 139 -12.29 -1.29 -12.26
C ASP A 139 -12.71 -2.72 -12.00
N LEU A 140 -12.91 -3.49 -13.08
CA LEU A 140 -13.28 -4.91 -12.97
C LEU A 140 -12.10 -5.72 -12.42
N ILE A 141 -10.87 -5.41 -12.85
CA ILE A 141 -9.65 -6.03 -12.34
C ILE A 141 -9.60 -5.86 -10.82
N PHE A 142 -9.62 -4.61 -10.32
CA PHE A 142 -9.48 -4.37 -8.88
C PHE A 142 -10.68 -4.85 -8.05
N SER A 143 -11.90 -4.75 -8.58
CA SER A 143 -13.09 -5.32 -7.91
C SER A 143 -12.98 -6.84 -7.80
N SER A 144 -12.47 -7.52 -8.82
CA SER A 144 -12.25 -8.97 -8.82
C SER A 144 -11.12 -9.37 -7.87
N VAL A 145 -10.03 -8.59 -7.81
CA VAL A 145 -8.96 -8.77 -6.80
C VAL A 145 -9.55 -8.65 -5.41
N GLY A 146 -10.34 -7.61 -5.13
CA GLY A 146 -11.01 -7.41 -3.84
C GLY A 146 -11.87 -8.61 -3.43
N ALA A 147 -12.71 -9.09 -4.35
CA ALA A 147 -13.60 -10.23 -4.11
C ALA A 147 -12.83 -11.53 -3.81
N GLU A 148 -11.80 -11.84 -4.61
CA GLU A 148 -11.02 -13.07 -4.43
C GLU A 148 -10.15 -13.03 -3.16
N VAL A 149 -9.57 -11.87 -2.83
CA VAL A 149 -8.81 -11.69 -1.58
C VAL A 149 -9.74 -11.84 -0.36
N TYR A 150 -10.92 -11.22 -0.39
CA TYR A 150 -11.89 -11.33 0.70
C TYR A 150 -12.34 -12.79 0.89
N LYS A 151 -12.62 -13.49 -0.21
CA LYS A 151 -13.03 -14.90 -0.20
C LYS A 151 -11.93 -15.83 0.32
N GLU A 152 -10.71 -15.74 -0.22
CA GLU A 152 -9.60 -16.63 0.15
C GLU A 152 -9.08 -16.35 1.58
N SER A 153 -9.14 -15.09 2.03
CA SER A 153 -8.83 -14.72 3.42
C SER A 153 -9.94 -15.06 4.42
N LYS A 154 -11.10 -15.59 3.97
CA LYS A 154 -12.29 -15.83 4.78
C LYS A 154 -12.78 -14.57 5.51
N GLY A 155 -12.77 -13.44 4.79
CA GLY A 155 -13.20 -12.13 5.27
C GLY A 155 -12.19 -11.39 6.16
N LYS A 156 -10.96 -11.92 6.32
CA LYS A 156 -9.94 -11.29 7.17
C LYS A 156 -9.18 -10.15 6.50
N GLN A 157 -9.06 -10.17 5.18
CA GLN A 157 -8.39 -9.14 4.41
C GLN A 157 -9.37 -8.56 3.40
N MET A 158 -9.54 -7.24 3.44
CA MET A 158 -10.44 -6.50 2.57
C MET A 158 -9.65 -5.40 1.86
N PRO A 159 -9.28 -5.57 0.58
CA PRO A 159 -8.63 -4.52 -0.18
C PRO A 159 -9.51 -3.26 -0.25
N TYR A 160 -8.87 -2.09 -0.22
CA TYR A 160 -9.56 -0.80 -0.23
C TYR A 160 -9.09 0.06 -1.39
N ARG A 161 -10.02 0.80 -2.01
CA ARG A 161 -9.77 1.55 -3.24
C ARG A 161 -10.30 2.96 -3.13
N VAL A 162 -9.51 3.91 -3.62
CA VAL A 162 -9.92 5.30 -3.88
C VAL A 162 -9.63 5.59 -5.34
N SER A 163 -10.63 6.10 -6.06
CA SER A 163 -10.55 6.35 -7.50
C SER A 163 -11.01 7.76 -7.83
N SER A 164 -10.22 8.46 -8.64
CA SER A 164 -10.48 9.79 -9.18
C SER A 164 -10.23 9.86 -10.69
N ILE A 165 -10.13 8.70 -11.35
CA ILE A 165 -10.19 8.59 -12.81
C ILE A 165 -11.63 8.85 -13.27
N MET A 166 -11.78 9.59 -14.38
CA MET A 166 -13.08 9.94 -14.98
C MET A 166 -13.46 8.97 -16.10
#